data_AF-G3FF91-F1
#
_entry.id   AF-G3FF91-F1
#
_cell.length_a   1.000
_cell.length_b   1.000
_cell.length_c   1.000
_cell.angle_alpha   90.00
_cell.angle_beta   90.00
_cell.angle_gamma   90.00
#
_symmetry.space_group_name_H-M   'P 1'
#
loop_
_entity.id
_entity.type
_entity.pdbx_description
1 polymer ?
#
loop_
_entity_poly.entity_id
_entity_poly.type
_entity_poly.pdbx_seq_one_letter_code
_entity_poly.pdbx_strand_id
1 'polypeptide(L)'
;KKLSPLKVDSVSVREADQQNSSDLKSISVVHIVKTPVSDGYNWRKYGQKQVKSPKGSRSYYKCTFSECCAKKIECSDHTGHVIE
;
A
#
# COMPACT_ATOMS: atom_id res chain seq x y z
N LYS A 1 -2.39 55.34 9.25
CA LYS A 1 -1.59 54.25 9.87
C LYS A 1 -2.06 52.92 9.28
N LYS A 2 -1.38 52.43 8.25
CA LYS A 2 -1.61 51.09 7.70
C LYS A 2 -0.30 50.33 7.95
N LEU A 3 -0.33 49.32 8.80
CA LEU A 3 0.82 48.46 9.07
C LEU A 3 0.38 47.02 8.81
N SER A 4 0.82 46.49 7.67
CA SER A 4 0.87 45.06 7.38
C SER A 4 2.01 44.41 8.15
N PRO A 5 1.94 43.09 8.38
CA PRO A 5 3.04 42.27 7.90
C PRO A 5 2.57 41.10 7.05
N LEU A 6 3.28 40.92 5.94
CA LEU A 6 3.36 39.71 5.13
C LEU A 6 4.05 38.59 5.93
N LYS A 7 3.60 37.34 5.76
CA LYS A 7 4.38 36.09 5.95
C LYS A 7 3.78 35.07 4.98
N VAL A 8 4.36 34.95 3.79
CA VAL A 8 5.43 34.03 3.38
C VAL A 8 4.85 32.69 2.91
N ASP A 9 5.05 32.48 1.61
CA ASP A 9 4.77 31.30 0.78
C ASP A 9 5.59 30.08 1.22
N SER A 10 5.07 28.86 1.08
CA SER A 10 5.86 27.63 0.91
C SER A 10 5.00 26.45 0.39
N VAL A 11 5.17 26.19 -0.90
CA VAL A 11 4.99 24.93 -1.64
C VAL A 11 5.39 23.65 -0.87
N SER A 12 4.65 22.55 -1.14
CA SER A 12 4.99 21.10 -1.13
C SER A 12 5.85 20.56 0.03
N VAL A 13 5.56 19.40 0.60
CA VAL A 13 6.30 18.17 0.22
C VAL A 13 5.70 16.98 0.98
N ARG A 14 5.72 15.85 0.26
CA ARG A 14 5.43 14.49 0.68
C ARG A 14 6.35 14.10 1.84
N GLU A 15 5.81 13.57 2.93
CA GLU A 15 6.64 12.95 3.95
C GLU A 15 7.13 11.58 3.45
N ALA A 16 8.28 11.63 2.77
CA ALA A 16 9.17 10.51 2.60
C ALA A 16 10.17 10.57 3.76
N ASP A 17 10.03 9.65 4.71
CA ASP A 17 11.06 9.41 5.71
C ASP A 17 12.26 8.74 5.00
N GLN A 18 13.40 9.42 5.03
CA GLN A 18 14.62 9.02 4.37
C GLN A 18 15.76 9.16 5.37
N GLN A 19 16.28 8.05 5.87
CA GLN A 19 17.65 8.01 6.35
C GLN A 19 18.39 6.83 5.71
N ASN A 20 19.19 7.23 4.72
CA ASN A 20 20.24 6.49 4.07
C ASN A 20 21.23 5.92 5.11
N SER A 21 21.46 4.60 5.08
CA SER A 21 22.71 4.01 5.53
C SER A 21 23.17 3.05 4.44
N SER A 22 24.07 3.55 3.61
CA SER A 22 24.75 2.79 2.57
C SER A 22 25.84 1.92 3.19
N ASP A 23 25.56 0.62 3.33
CA ASP A 23 26.59 -0.41 3.46
C ASP A 23 26.23 -1.61 2.57
N LEU A 24 26.95 -1.72 1.45
CA LEU A 24 26.92 -2.89 0.60
C LEU A 24 27.84 -3.96 1.19
N LYS A 25 27.25 -5.09 1.61
CA LYS A 25 27.69 -6.50 1.48
C LYS A 25 27.53 -7.30 2.79
N SER A 26 26.43 -8.05 2.89
CA SER A 26 26.48 -9.45 3.33
C SER A 26 25.25 -10.19 2.82
N ILE A 27 25.47 -11.22 2.01
CA ILE A 27 24.43 -12.08 1.42
C ILE A 27 24.00 -13.13 2.47
N SER A 28 22.73 -13.53 2.41
CA SER A 28 21.99 -14.48 3.27
C SER A 28 21.51 -13.85 4.57
N VAL A 29 20.22 -13.57 4.77
CA VAL A 29 19.07 -14.47 4.64
C VAL A 29 17.93 -13.73 3.96
N VAL A 30 17.44 -14.34 2.89
CA VAL A 30 16.16 -14.10 2.22
C VAL A 30 15.16 -13.51 3.23
N HIS A 31 14.75 -12.24 3.05
CA HIS A 31 13.37 -11.91 3.37
C HIS A 31 12.58 -12.84 2.45
N ILE A 32 12.21 -14.01 2.98
CA ILE A 32 11.15 -14.84 2.45
C ILE A 32 9.96 -13.92 2.55
N VAL A 33 9.79 -13.09 1.52
CA VAL A 33 8.50 -12.61 1.10
C VAL A 33 7.66 -13.88 1.19
N LYS A 34 6.78 -13.94 2.19
CA LYS A 34 5.69 -14.91 2.19
C LYS A 34 4.91 -14.57 0.93
N THR A 35 5.41 -15.06 -0.20
CA THR A 35 4.71 -15.03 -1.45
C THR A 35 3.46 -15.82 -1.14
N PRO A 36 2.28 -15.17 -1.12
CA PRO A 36 1.05 -15.93 -0.99
C PRO A 36 1.12 -17.01 -2.06
N VAL A 37 0.82 -18.25 -1.66
CA VAL A 37 0.81 -19.40 -2.56
C VAL A 37 0.07 -18.95 -3.81
N SER A 38 0.81 -18.81 -4.90
CA SER A 38 0.28 -18.28 -6.15
C SER A 38 -0.80 -19.26 -6.59
N ASP A 39 -2.05 -18.86 -6.50
CA ASP A 39 -3.24 -19.59 -6.89
C ASP A 39 -3.35 -19.75 -8.42
N GLY A 40 -2.23 -19.56 -9.15
CA GLY A 40 -2.16 -19.57 -10.60
C GLY A 40 -2.65 -18.28 -11.25
N TYR A 41 -3.19 -17.34 -10.48
CA TYR A 41 -3.69 -16.06 -10.98
C TYR A 41 -2.74 -14.92 -10.64
N ASN A 42 -2.49 -14.06 -11.63
CA ASN A 42 -1.80 -12.80 -11.39
C ASN A 42 -2.84 -11.74 -10.99
N TRP A 43 -2.91 -11.45 -9.69
CA TRP A 43 -3.86 -10.47 -9.14
C TRP A 43 -3.29 -9.05 -9.18
N ARG A 44 -4.07 -8.10 -9.70
CA ARG A 44 -3.83 -6.66 -9.58
C ARG A 44 -4.94 -6.00 -8.80
N LYS A 45 -4.57 -5.27 -7.75
CA LYS A 45 -5.50 -4.45 -6.98
C LYS A 45 -6.00 -3.29 -7.83
N TYR A 46 -7.31 -3.14 -7.92
CA TYR A 46 -7.93 -2.02 -8.64
C TYR A 46 -8.71 -1.07 -7.74
N GLY A 47 -8.95 -1.46 -6.48
CA GLY A 47 -9.62 -0.60 -5.51
C GLY A 47 -9.47 -1.08 -4.08
N GLN A 48 -9.67 -0.17 -3.15
CA GLN A 48 -9.82 -0.44 -1.73
C GLN A 48 -10.95 0.43 -1.17
N LYS A 49 -11.77 -0.12 -0.29
CA LYS A 49 -12.81 0.61 0.44
C LYS A 49 -12.69 0.34 1.93
N GLN A 50 -12.69 1.38 2.74
CA GLN A 50 -12.82 1.24 4.20
C GLN A 50 -14.21 0.66 4.52
N VAL A 51 -14.28 -0.38 5.36
CA VAL A 51 -15.56 -0.95 5.81
C VAL A 51 -15.94 -0.46 7.19
N LYS A 52 -17.25 -0.41 7.47
CA LYS A 52 -17.79 0.00 8.79
C LYS A 52 -17.75 -1.13 9.83
N SER A 53 -17.46 -2.37 9.42
CA SER A 53 -17.11 -3.49 10.32
C SER A 53 -15.80 -3.16 11.03
N PRO A 54 -15.52 -3.67 12.26
CA PRO A 54 -14.50 -3.12 13.16
C PRO A 54 -13.21 -2.76 12.42
N LYS A 55 -13.00 -1.43 12.26
CA LYS A 55 -11.86 -0.75 11.62
C LYS A 55 -11.18 -1.50 10.44
N GLY A 56 -11.92 -2.22 9.60
CA GLY A 56 -11.32 -3.02 8.52
C GLY A 56 -11.28 -2.34 7.15
N SER A 57 -10.60 -2.97 6.20
CA SER A 57 -10.62 -2.58 4.79
C SER A 57 -11.05 -3.73 3.87
N ARG A 58 -11.60 -3.38 2.70
CA ARG A 58 -11.96 -4.32 1.64
C ARG A 58 -11.16 -3.97 0.40
N SER A 59 -10.28 -4.87 0.00
CA SER A 59 -9.44 -4.76 -1.19
C SER A 59 -10.05 -5.56 -2.34
N TYR A 60 -10.04 -4.97 -3.53
CA TYR A 60 -10.59 -5.58 -4.74
C TYR A 60 -9.49 -5.84 -5.75
N TYR A 61 -9.48 -7.06 -6.30
CA TYR A 61 -8.46 -7.54 -7.22
C TYR A 61 -9.11 -8.07 -8.50
N LYS A 62 -8.45 -7.80 -9.62
CA LYS A 62 -8.76 -8.38 -10.92
C LYS A 62 -7.55 -9.14 -11.42
N CYS A 63 -7.80 -10.21 -12.14
CA CYS A 63 -6.77 -10.90 -12.91
C CYS A 63 -6.12 -9.93 -13.91
N THR A 64 -4.80 -10.02 -14.09
CA THR A 64 -4.07 -9.19 -15.06
C THR A 64 -4.10 -9.74 -16.47
N PHE A 65 -4.35 -11.03 -16.64
CA PHE A 65 -4.45 -11.65 -17.96
C PHE A 65 -5.68 -11.13 -18.72
N SER A 66 -5.51 -10.78 -20.00
CA SER A 66 -6.55 -10.16 -20.83
C SER A 66 -7.82 -11.01 -20.94
N GLU A 67 -7.65 -12.33 -21.11
CA GLU A 67 -8.75 -13.28 -21.29
C GLU A 67 -9.28 -13.84 -19.95
N CYS A 68 -8.88 -13.24 -18.82
CA CYS A 68 -9.20 -13.75 -17.50
C CYS A 68 -10.26 -12.88 -16.80
N CYS A 69 -11.45 -13.44 -16.62
CA CYS A 69 -12.55 -12.76 -15.93
C CYS A 69 -12.52 -12.90 -14.40
N ALA A 70 -11.48 -13.52 -13.84
CA ALA A 70 -11.39 -13.79 -12.41
C ALA A 70 -11.29 -12.49 -11.58
N LYS A 71 -12.04 -12.46 -10.48
CA LYS A 71 -12.09 -11.35 -9.52
C LYS A 71 -11.99 -11.92 -8.11
N LYS A 72 -11.22 -11.26 -7.25
CA LYS A 72 -11.05 -11.62 -5.84
C LYS A 72 -11.35 -10.41 -4.97
N ILE A 73 -11.94 -10.67 -3.81
CA ILE A 73 -12.13 -9.67 -2.76
C ILE A 73 -11.41 -10.18 -1.53
N GLU A 74 -10.63 -9.31 -0.91
CA GLU A 74 -9.92 -9.60 0.33
C GLU A 74 -10.39 -8.63 1.39
N CYS A 75 -10.84 -9.15 2.53
CA CYS A 75 -11.15 -8.33 3.68
C CYS A 75 -9.93 -8.36 4.60
N SER A 76 -9.57 -7.20 5.15
CA SER A 76 -8.53 -7.09 6.16
C SER A 76 -9.09 -6.38 7.36
N ASP A 77 -8.56 -6.71 8.54
CA ASP A 77 -8.90 -6.02 9.76
C ASP A 77 -8.13 -4.68 9.89
N HIS A 78 -8.21 -4.08 11.07
CA HIS A 78 -7.56 -2.81 11.40
C HIS A 78 -6.05 -2.91 11.61
N THR A 79 -5.54 -4.13 11.78
CA THR A 79 -4.11 -4.41 11.93
C THR A 79 -3.48 -4.85 10.61
N GLY A 80 -4.28 -4.94 9.53
CA GLY A 80 -3.84 -5.33 8.20
C GLY A 80 -3.78 -6.84 8.00
N HIS A 81 -4.27 -7.64 8.96
CA HIS A 81 -4.41 -9.07 8.80
C HIS A 81 -5.57 -9.36 7.86
N VAL A 82 -5.29 -10.18 6.85
CA VAL A 82 -6.31 -10.71 5.94
C VAL A 82 -7.21 -11.65 6.73
N ILE A 83 -8.51 -11.38 6.70
CA ILE A 83 -9.54 -12.27 7.21
C ILE A 83 -10.08 -13.07 6.03
N GLU A 84 -9.92 -14.40 6.09
CA GLU A 84 -10.43 -15.36 5.13
C GLU A 84 -11.90 -15.71 5.41
#